data_AF-A0A849SVW9-F1
#
_entry.id   AF-A0A849SVW9-F1
#
_cell.length_a   1.000
_cell.length_b   1.000
_cell.length_c   1.000
_cell.angle_alpha   90.00
_cell.angle_beta   90.00
_cell.angle_gamma   90.00
#
_symmetry.space_group_name_H-M   'P 1'
#
loop_
_entity.id
_entity.type
_entity.pdbx_description
1 polymer ?
#
loop_
_entity_poly.entity_id
_entity_poly.type
_entity_poly.pdbx_seq_one_letter_code
_entity_poly.pdbx_strand_id
1 'polypeptide(L)'
;MDIQKLSEEISLFSSTTHGSSDYDKDEYFIMSEDRKEFAPLKYIQKKLPDCKDVYSLLKIGYVYDSFELSNNENFQIWFEKQFSKKLVRRDAKKISIVYIPNNKLILDQIGLINRSYEVLAFEQILLNGKNLPTQLGEWYAKCIFGLKQVKSTSQRGFDFVMGEEGKRVEIQVEWSDASSPKGVKIKKTLVDLSDYCIIIYVAKNFMIREVCFLDSEYVSRKFSNKGHTIFLKDSDVSTYFFSKSSKHFDKIINPITFLKYASPNLAMKLSEKLSSQG
;
A
#
# COMPACT_ATOMS: atom_id res chain seq x y z
N MET A 1 -2.10 -13.14 -16.17
CA MET A 1 -1.45 -14.17 -15.35
C MET A 1 -2.54 -15.01 -14.70
N ASP A 2 -2.39 -16.33 -14.74
CA ASP A 2 -3.35 -17.29 -14.19
C ASP A 2 -3.09 -17.51 -12.69
N ILE A 3 -4.04 -17.11 -11.84
CA ILE A 3 -3.91 -17.19 -10.39
C ILE A 3 -3.94 -18.65 -9.91
N GLN A 4 -4.71 -19.53 -10.59
CA GLN A 4 -4.77 -20.94 -10.21
C GLN A 4 -3.42 -21.62 -10.42
N LYS A 5 -2.81 -21.40 -11.58
CA LYS A 5 -1.45 -21.89 -11.87
C LYS A 5 -0.42 -21.35 -10.90
N LEU A 6 -0.52 -20.08 -10.51
CA LEU A 6 0.38 -19.51 -9.50
C LEU A 6 0.27 -20.24 -8.17
N SER A 7 -0.96 -20.51 -7.70
CA SER A 7 -1.19 -21.28 -6.47
C SER A 7 -0.67 -22.73 -6.57
N GLU A 8 -0.86 -23.39 -7.71
CA GLU A 8 -0.33 -24.73 -7.96
C GLU A 8 1.20 -24.76 -7.88
N GLU A 9 1.89 -23.81 -8.51
CA GLU A 9 3.35 -23.72 -8.48
C GLU A 9 3.90 -23.40 -7.09
N ILE A 10 3.18 -22.59 -6.28
CA ILE A 10 3.55 -22.33 -4.88
C ILE A 10 3.50 -23.62 -4.06
N SER A 11 2.45 -24.41 -4.24
CA SER A 11 2.28 -25.68 -3.53
C SER A 11 3.30 -26.72 -4.01
N LEU A 12 3.55 -26.79 -5.32
CA LEU A 12 4.58 -27.67 -5.89
C LEU A 12 5.96 -27.35 -5.32
N PHE A 13 6.35 -26.08 -5.25
CA PHE A 13 7.60 -25.68 -4.62
C PHE A 13 7.65 -26.12 -3.16
N SER A 14 6.60 -25.81 -2.37
CA SER A 14 6.52 -26.09 -0.93
C SER A 14 6.41 -27.58 -0.56
N SER A 15 6.08 -28.45 -1.53
CA SER A 15 5.96 -29.89 -1.31
C SER A 15 7.30 -30.61 -1.07
N THR A 16 8.41 -30.01 -1.49
CA THR A 16 9.76 -30.59 -1.45
C THR A 16 10.75 -29.62 -0.84
N THR A 17 11.85 -30.12 -0.27
CA THR A 17 12.93 -29.27 0.26
C THR A 17 13.92 -28.88 -0.84
N HIS A 18 14.50 -27.68 -0.75
CA HIS A 18 15.40 -27.09 -1.75
C HIS A 18 16.72 -26.62 -1.14
N GLY A 19 17.27 -27.39 -0.19
CA GLY A 19 18.47 -27.00 0.58
C GLY A 19 19.76 -26.84 -0.25
N SER A 20 19.80 -27.35 -1.48
CA SER A 20 20.94 -27.19 -2.42
C SER A 20 20.73 -26.08 -3.45
N SER A 21 19.59 -25.40 -3.43
CA SER A 21 19.27 -24.30 -4.36
C SER A 21 19.77 -22.94 -3.86
N ASP A 22 19.77 -21.94 -4.73
CA ASP A 22 20.04 -20.53 -4.40
C ASP A 22 18.75 -19.71 -4.22
N TYR A 23 17.59 -20.37 -4.21
CA TYR A 23 16.28 -19.74 -4.04
C TYR A 23 16.09 -19.11 -2.66
N ASP A 24 16.89 -19.50 -1.67
CA ASP A 24 16.92 -18.90 -0.33
C ASP A 24 17.42 -17.44 -0.34
N LYS A 25 18.13 -17.03 -1.40
CA LYS A 25 18.69 -15.68 -1.56
C LYS A 25 17.74 -14.71 -2.25
N ASP A 26 16.51 -15.12 -2.55
CA ASP A 26 15.56 -14.26 -3.22
C ASP A 26 15.08 -13.13 -2.29
N GLU A 27 14.65 -12.01 -2.87
CA GLU A 27 14.14 -10.87 -2.10
C GLU A 27 12.62 -10.92 -1.93
N TYR A 28 11.92 -11.60 -2.85
CA TYR A 28 10.47 -11.67 -2.88
C TYR A 28 9.99 -13.11 -2.76
N PHE A 29 9.11 -13.36 -1.80
CA PHE A 29 8.47 -14.65 -1.60
C PHE A 29 6.96 -14.51 -1.68
N ILE A 30 6.35 -15.26 -2.57
CA ILE A 30 4.92 -15.20 -2.87
C ILE A 30 4.20 -16.18 -1.95
N MET A 31 3.27 -15.67 -1.16
CA MET A 31 2.51 -16.43 -0.17
C MET A 31 1.25 -17.03 -0.81
N SER A 32 0.94 -18.26 -0.45
CA SER A 32 -0.31 -18.94 -0.77
C SER A 32 -1.52 -18.26 -0.13
N GLU A 33 -2.73 -18.58 -0.61
CA GLU A 33 -3.97 -18.05 -0.05
C GLU A 33 -4.20 -18.48 1.42
N ASP A 34 -3.77 -19.68 1.79
CA ASP A 34 -3.88 -20.21 3.16
C ASP A 34 -2.79 -19.69 4.11
N ARG A 35 -1.84 -18.89 3.59
CA ARG A 35 -0.76 -18.22 4.32
C ARG A 35 0.24 -19.14 5.00
N LYS A 36 0.38 -20.37 4.51
CA LYS A 36 1.30 -21.38 5.07
C LYS A 36 2.41 -21.79 4.11
N GLU A 37 2.17 -21.62 2.81
CA GLU A 37 3.09 -22.00 1.75
C GLU A 37 3.62 -20.77 1.04
N PHE A 38 4.84 -20.89 0.52
CA PHE A 38 5.50 -19.78 -0.16
C PHE A 38 6.30 -20.31 -1.35
N ALA A 39 6.59 -19.42 -2.29
CA ALA A 39 7.58 -19.68 -3.33
C ALA A 39 8.40 -18.42 -3.63
N PRO A 40 9.72 -18.55 -3.85
CA PRO A 40 10.55 -17.44 -4.30
C PRO A 40 10.12 -16.96 -5.68
N LEU A 41 10.14 -15.63 -5.90
CA LEU A 41 9.76 -15.01 -7.16
C LEU A 41 10.56 -15.55 -8.35
N LYS A 42 11.87 -15.79 -8.17
CA LYS A 42 12.73 -16.38 -9.21
C LYS A 42 12.29 -17.77 -9.65
N TYR A 43 11.72 -18.56 -8.75
CA TYR A 43 11.15 -19.85 -9.11
C TYR A 43 9.89 -19.65 -9.96
N ILE A 44 8.99 -18.77 -9.50
CA ILE A 44 7.75 -18.45 -10.21
C ILE A 44 8.01 -17.86 -11.60
N GLN A 45 9.00 -16.97 -11.76
CA GLN A 45 9.41 -16.42 -13.06
C GLN A 45 9.83 -17.50 -14.07
N LYS A 46 10.49 -18.57 -13.59
CA LYS A 46 10.91 -19.70 -14.46
C LYS A 46 9.74 -20.57 -14.89
N LYS A 47 8.71 -20.69 -14.06
CA LYS A 47 7.55 -21.56 -14.29
C LYS A 47 6.41 -20.86 -15.01
N LEU A 48 6.24 -19.57 -14.73
CA LEU A 48 5.22 -18.69 -15.26
C LEU A 48 5.89 -17.46 -15.89
N PRO A 49 6.30 -17.53 -17.16
CA PRO A 49 7.02 -16.44 -17.85
C PRO A 49 6.25 -15.10 -17.93
N ASP A 50 4.92 -15.14 -17.76
CA ASP A 50 4.07 -13.95 -17.66
C ASP A 50 4.35 -13.11 -16.41
N CYS A 51 4.88 -13.74 -15.35
CA CYS A 51 5.33 -13.06 -14.14
C CYS A 51 6.75 -12.53 -14.40
N LYS A 52 6.88 -11.28 -14.84
CA LYS A 52 8.18 -10.68 -15.14
C LYS A 52 8.91 -10.20 -13.89
N ASP A 53 8.16 -9.64 -12.95
CA ASP A 53 8.65 -8.98 -11.75
C ASP A 53 7.54 -8.90 -10.68
N VAL A 54 7.87 -8.33 -9.52
CA VAL A 54 6.87 -8.11 -8.46
C VAL A 54 5.76 -7.15 -8.90
N TYR A 55 6.05 -6.19 -9.78
CA TYR A 55 5.04 -5.24 -10.27
C TYR A 55 3.95 -5.92 -11.09
N SER A 56 4.29 -6.98 -11.81
CA SER A 56 3.35 -7.83 -12.54
C SER A 56 2.33 -8.46 -11.60
N LEU A 57 2.75 -8.86 -10.39
CA LEU A 57 1.87 -9.38 -9.33
C LEU A 57 1.02 -8.25 -8.72
N LEU A 58 1.64 -7.10 -8.43
CA LEU A 58 0.92 -5.97 -7.83
C LEU A 58 -0.25 -5.48 -8.70
N LYS A 59 -0.05 -5.46 -10.02
CA LYS A 59 -1.08 -5.04 -11.00
C LYS A 59 -2.34 -5.89 -10.96
N ILE A 60 -2.22 -7.16 -10.58
CA ILE A 60 -3.37 -8.09 -10.53
C ILE A 60 -3.98 -8.23 -9.13
N GLY A 61 -3.56 -7.43 -8.15
CA GLY A 61 -4.17 -7.42 -6.82
C GLY A 61 -3.25 -7.79 -5.66
N TYR A 62 -2.02 -8.26 -5.92
CA TYR A 62 -1.08 -8.54 -4.84
C TYR A 62 -0.58 -7.24 -4.20
N VAL A 63 -0.08 -7.39 -2.98
CA VAL A 63 0.65 -6.37 -2.22
C VAL A 63 1.89 -7.03 -1.66
N TYR A 64 2.87 -6.26 -1.19
CA TYR A 64 3.99 -6.84 -0.47
C TYR A 64 4.31 -6.12 0.84
N ASP A 65 4.77 -6.89 1.81
CA ASP A 65 5.15 -6.44 3.14
C ASP A 65 6.62 -6.75 3.41
N SER A 66 7.34 -5.83 4.04
CA SER A 66 8.67 -6.14 4.56
C SER A 66 8.54 -7.16 5.68
N PHE A 67 9.25 -8.28 5.56
CA PHE A 67 9.18 -9.36 6.54
C PHE A 67 9.56 -8.90 7.95
N GLU A 68 10.55 -8.01 8.06
CA GLU A 68 10.98 -7.44 9.36
C GLU A 68 9.87 -6.62 10.05
N LEU A 69 8.92 -6.05 9.29
CA LEU A 69 7.83 -5.24 9.84
C LEU A 69 6.57 -6.06 10.11
N SER A 70 6.33 -7.13 9.36
CA SER A 70 5.11 -7.95 9.49
C SER A 70 5.24 -9.13 10.45
N ASN A 71 6.46 -9.56 10.83
CA ASN A 71 6.72 -10.69 11.73
C ASN A 71 5.88 -11.95 11.40
N ASN A 72 5.93 -12.41 10.15
CA ASN A 72 5.16 -13.58 9.72
C ASN A 72 5.81 -14.89 10.22
N GLU A 73 5.35 -15.43 11.35
CA GLU A 73 5.90 -16.65 11.95
C GLU A 73 5.86 -17.86 11.01
N ASN A 74 4.79 -18.00 10.22
CA ASN A 74 4.66 -19.09 9.25
C ASN A 74 5.78 -19.05 8.21
N PHE A 75 6.16 -17.85 7.75
CA PHE A 75 7.25 -17.71 6.78
C PHE A 75 8.58 -18.19 7.34
N GLN A 76 8.91 -17.85 8.59
CA GLN A 76 10.17 -18.30 9.19
C GLN A 76 10.20 -19.83 9.31
N ILE A 77 9.12 -20.44 9.83
CA ILE A 77 9.00 -21.89 9.96
C ILE A 77 9.12 -22.56 8.59
N TRP A 78 8.40 -22.04 7.59
CA TRP A 78 8.46 -22.53 6.23
C TRP A 78 9.88 -22.41 5.65
N PHE A 79 10.53 -21.25 5.76
CA PHE A 79 11.86 -20.99 5.19
C PHE A 79 12.90 -21.95 5.76
N GLU A 80 12.92 -22.12 7.09
CA GLU A 80 13.88 -22.99 7.76
C GLU A 80 13.69 -24.46 7.36
N LYS A 81 12.43 -24.92 7.23
CA LYS A 81 12.10 -26.25 6.73
C LYS A 81 12.52 -26.40 5.26
N GLN A 82 12.17 -25.44 4.43
CA GLN A 82 12.30 -25.50 2.97
C GLN A 82 13.76 -25.54 2.54
N PHE A 83 14.60 -24.71 3.16
CA PHE A 83 16.01 -24.58 2.79
C PHE A 83 16.96 -25.29 3.77
N SER A 84 16.44 -25.91 4.83
CA SER A 84 17.24 -26.54 5.89
C SER A 84 18.29 -25.57 6.47
N LYS A 85 17.93 -24.29 6.58
CA LYS A 85 18.83 -23.19 6.95
C LYS A 85 18.10 -22.17 7.81
N LYS A 86 18.76 -21.72 8.87
CA LYS A 86 18.24 -20.67 9.76
C LYS A 86 18.12 -19.33 9.02
N LEU A 87 16.98 -18.66 9.16
CA LEU A 87 16.80 -17.31 8.63
C LEU A 87 17.49 -16.28 9.54
N VAL A 88 18.63 -15.76 9.09
CA VAL A 88 19.38 -14.76 9.87
C VAL A 88 18.80 -13.36 9.69
N ARG A 89 18.88 -12.54 10.74
CA ARG A 89 18.33 -11.16 10.75
C ARG A 89 18.83 -10.30 9.60
N ARG A 90 20.08 -10.48 9.15
CA ARG A 90 20.65 -9.74 8.01
C ARG A 90 19.87 -10.00 6.71
N ASP A 91 19.46 -11.25 6.50
CA ASP A 91 18.80 -11.67 5.28
C ASP A 91 17.30 -11.37 5.37
N ALA A 92 16.69 -11.59 6.55
CA ALA A 92 15.31 -11.23 6.87
C ALA A 92 14.95 -9.76 6.53
N LYS A 93 15.89 -8.83 6.70
CA LYS A 93 15.71 -7.39 6.37
C LYS A 93 15.46 -7.11 4.89
N LYS A 94 15.91 -8.01 4.01
CA LYS A 94 15.80 -7.84 2.55
C LYS A 94 14.54 -8.50 1.99
N ILE A 95 13.93 -9.39 2.77
CA ILE A 95 12.80 -10.19 2.34
C ILE A 95 11.50 -9.36 2.37
N SER A 96 10.77 -9.46 1.27
CA SER A 96 9.41 -8.97 1.15
C SER A 96 8.46 -10.13 0.85
N ILE A 97 7.37 -10.22 1.60
CA ILE A 97 6.33 -11.23 1.40
C ILE A 97 5.25 -10.65 0.50
N VAL A 98 5.00 -11.29 -0.64
CA VAL A 98 4.03 -10.88 -1.66
C VAL A 98 2.76 -11.70 -1.47
N TYR A 99 1.60 -11.07 -1.30
CA TYR A 99 0.35 -11.79 -1.02
C TYR A 99 -0.88 -11.03 -1.52
N ILE A 100 -2.01 -11.73 -1.61
CA ILE A 100 -3.30 -11.12 -1.92
C ILE A 100 -4.06 -10.81 -0.61
N PRO A 101 -4.48 -9.55 -0.37
CA PRO A 101 -5.31 -9.23 0.78
C PRO A 101 -6.68 -9.90 0.70
N ASN A 102 -7.19 -10.40 1.84
CA ASN A 102 -8.57 -10.87 1.93
C ASN A 102 -9.52 -9.66 2.04
N ASN A 103 -9.82 -9.05 0.89
CA ASN A 103 -10.62 -7.83 0.80
C ASN A 103 -11.98 -7.96 1.47
N LYS A 104 -12.64 -9.13 1.34
CA LYS A 104 -13.94 -9.38 1.96
C LYS A 104 -13.85 -9.30 3.48
N LEU A 105 -12.95 -10.06 4.08
CA LEU A 105 -12.75 -10.06 5.52
C LEU A 105 -12.39 -8.64 6.03
N ILE A 106 -11.51 -7.93 5.31
CA ILE A 106 -11.12 -6.56 5.67
C ILE A 106 -12.33 -5.62 5.67
N LEU A 107 -13.15 -5.63 4.62
CA LEU A 107 -14.33 -4.78 4.51
C LEU A 107 -15.39 -5.14 5.58
N ASP A 108 -15.58 -6.43 5.86
CA ASP A 108 -16.48 -6.90 6.92
C ASP A 108 -16.04 -6.37 8.29
N GLN A 109 -14.74 -6.43 8.60
CA GLN A 109 -14.19 -5.90 9.85
C GLN A 109 -14.29 -4.37 9.94
N ILE A 110 -14.03 -3.66 8.84
CA ILE A 110 -14.23 -2.21 8.76
C ILE A 110 -15.69 -1.85 9.06
N GLY A 111 -16.65 -2.61 8.50
CA GLY A 111 -18.08 -2.41 8.76
C GLY A 111 -18.50 -2.66 10.21
N LEU A 112 -17.85 -3.60 10.90
CA LEU A 112 -18.03 -3.79 12.34
C LEU A 112 -17.49 -2.60 13.14
N ILE A 113 -16.28 -2.14 12.83
CA ILE A 113 -15.65 -1.00 13.51
C ILE A 113 -16.46 0.28 13.31
N ASN A 114 -16.94 0.55 12.09
CA ASN A 114 -17.79 1.71 11.82
C ASN A 114 -19.04 1.71 12.70
N ARG A 115 -19.74 0.56 12.81
CA ARG A 115 -20.91 0.43 13.69
C ARG A 115 -20.55 0.66 15.16
N SER A 116 -19.41 0.14 15.63
CA SER A 116 -18.94 0.43 16.98
C SER A 116 -18.66 1.91 17.19
N TYR A 117 -18.07 2.60 16.21
CA TYR A 117 -17.81 4.04 16.28
C TYR A 117 -19.10 4.84 16.33
N GLU A 118 -20.13 4.44 15.57
CA GLU A 118 -21.46 5.07 15.59
C GLU A 118 -22.13 4.95 16.96
N VAL A 119 -22.09 3.76 17.58
CA VAL A 119 -22.65 3.55 18.93
C VAL A 119 -21.92 4.40 19.97
N LEU A 120 -20.58 4.41 19.96
CA LEU A 120 -19.80 5.21 20.91
C LEU A 120 -20.05 6.72 20.73
N ALA A 121 -20.18 7.18 19.48
CA ALA A 121 -20.50 8.58 19.20
C ALA A 121 -21.92 8.96 19.65
N PHE A 122 -22.90 8.04 19.51
CA PHE A 122 -24.25 8.23 20.02
C PHE A 122 -24.25 8.41 21.54
N GLU A 123 -23.43 7.63 22.25
CA GLU A 123 -23.19 7.77 23.69
C GLU A 123 -22.25 8.94 24.06
N GLN A 124 -22.00 9.87 23.12
CA GLN A 124 -21.19 11.08 23.31
C GLN A 124 -19.73 10.82 23.73
N ILE A 125 -19.21 9.62 23.45
CA ILE A 125 -17.80 9.28 23.72
C ILE A 125 -16.93 9.88 22.61
N LEU A 126 -15.97 10.72 23.00
CA LEU A 126 -15.03 11.34 22.08
C LEU A 126 -14.00 10.32 21.57
N LEU A 127 -14.06 9.99 20.29
CA LEU A 127 -13.06 9.18 19.61
C LEU A 127 -12.00 10.08 18.97
N ASN A 128 -10.78 10.07 19.51
CA ASN A 128 -9.67 10.91 19.03
C ASN A 128 -9.03 10.44 17.70
N GLY A 129 -9.67 9.52 16.97
CA GLY A 129 -9.66 9.41 15.51
C GLY A 129 -8.34 9.23 14.76
N LYS A 130 -7.20 9.08 15.44
CA LYS A 130 -5.91 9.23 14.77
C LYS A 130 -5.22 7.94 14.38
N ASN A 131 -5.36 6.86 15.13
CA ASN A 131 -4.51 5.70 14.86
C ASN A 131 -5.07 4.85 13.72
N LEU A 132 -6.28 4.31 13.86
CA LEU A 132 -6.83 3.38 12.86
C LEU A 132 -7.06 4.04 11.49
N PRO A 133 -7.73 5.21 11.36
CA PRO A 133 -7.89 5.85 10.06
C PRO A 133 -6.55 6.14 9.37
N THR A 134 -5.54 6.60 10.13
CA THR A 134 -4.20 6.88 9.58
C THR A 134 -3.53 5.60 9.09
N GLN A 135 -3.49 4.55 9.91
CA GLN A 135 -2.91 3.26 9.53
C GLN A 135 -3.59 2.66 8.29
N LEU A 136 -4.91 2.79 8.22
CA LEU A 136 -5.69 2.29 7.11
C LEU A 136 -5.46 3.11 5.83
N GLY A 137 -5.39 4.43 5.93
CA GLY A 137 -5.02 5.30 4.81
C GLY A 137 -3.61 5.01 4.31
N GLU A 138 -2.63 4.88 5.19
CA GLU A 138 -1.26 4.48 4.82
C GLU A 138 -1.24 3.11 4.12
N TRP A 139 -2.01 2.15 4.64
CA TRP A 139 -2.17 0.84 4.01
C TRP A 139 -2.83 0.94 2.63
N TYR A 140 -3.87 1.77 2.45
CA TYR A 140 -4.47 2.02 1.14
C TYR A 140 -3.47 2.60 0.14
N ALA A 141 -2.71 3.63 0.51
CA ALA A 141 -1.68 4.20 -0.36
C ALA A 141 -0.69 3.12 -0.80
N LYS A 142 -0.25 2.31 0.16
CA LYS A 142 0.67 1.21 -0.09
C LYS A 142 0.11 0.23 -1.12
N CYS A 143 -1.14 -0.19 -0.98
CA CYS A 143 -1.76 -1.14 -1.88
C CYS A 143 -2.01 -0.56 -3.28
N ILE A 144 -2.46 0.70 -3.37
CA ILE A 144 -2.82 1.38 -4.62
C ILE A 144 -1.57 1.70 -5.45
N PHE A 145 -0.55 2.26 -4.80
CA PHE A 145 0.65 2.78 -5.45
C PHE A 145 1.84 1.81 -5.38
N GLY A 146 1.66 0.61 -4.82
CA GLY A 146 2.71 -0.41 -4.75
C GLY A 146 3.91 0.02 -3.90
N LEU A 147 3.68 0.73 -2.79
CA LEU A 147 4.75 1.29 -1.98
C LEU A 147 5.46 0.20 -1.15
N LYS A 148 6.79 0.31 -1.02
CA LYS A 148 7.58 -0.51 -0.09
C LYS A 148 7.74 0.20 1.23
N GLN A 149 7.43 -0.51 2.31
CA GLN A 149 7.75 -0.08 3.66
C GLN A 149 9.16 -0.54 4.00
N VAL A 150 10.04 0.41 4.28
CA VAL A 150 11.44 0.15 4.63
C VAL A 150 11.67 0.68 6.03
N LYS A 151 12.28 -0.14 6.88
CA LYS A 151 12.64 0.28 8.24
C LYS A 151 13.56 1.50 8.19
N SER A 152 13.28 2.48 9.04
CA SER A 152 14.03 3.73 9.11
C SER A 152 14.31 4.12 10.55
N THR A 153 15.18 5.12 10.71
CA THR A 153 15.47 5.74 12.01
C THR A 153 14.51 6.88 12.33
N SER A 154 13.42 7.03 11.57
CA SER A 154 12.38 8.03 11.84
C SER A 154 11.64 7.69 13.14
N GLN A 155 10.93 8.67 13.72
CA GLN A 155 10.09 8.43 14.90
C GLN A 155 8.99 7.38 14.65
N ARG A 156 8.58 7.19 13.38
CA ARG A 156 7.60 6.18 12.98
C ARG A 156 8.22 4.79 12.84
N GLY A 157 9.55 4.70 12.72
CA GLY A 157 10.29 3.45 12.58
C GLY A 157 10.34 2.86 11.17
N PHE A 158 9.69 3.49 10.20
CA PHE A 158 9.71 3.11 8.78
C PHE A 158 9.42 4.31 7.88
N ASP A 159 9.82 4.17 6.61
CA ASP A 159 9.54 5.10 5.51
C ASP A 159 8.85 4.33 4.37
N PHE A 160 8.07 5.04 3.55
CA PHE A 160 7.54 4.49 2.30
C PHE A 160 8.42 4.91 1.13
N VAL A 161 8.69 3.95 0.23
CA VAL A 161 9.38 4.21 -1.03
C VAL A 161 8.59 3.69 -2.21
N MET A 162 8.69 4.39 -3.35
CA MET A 162 8.02 4.09 -4.60
C MET A 162 9.04 3.82 -5.70
N GLY A 163 8.77 2.78 -6.50
CA GLY A 163 9.59 2.42 -7.66
C GLY A 163 10.93 1.81 -7.25
N GLU A 164 11.69 1.39 -8.26
CA GLU A 164 13.03 0.80 -8.07
C GLU A 164 14.07 1.84 -7.65
N GLU A 165 13.89 3.10 -8.06
CA GLU A 165 14.74 4.23 -7.67
C GLU A 165 14.60 4.59 -6.17
N GLY A 166 13.62 4.01 -5.46
CA GLY A 166 13.46 4.20 -4.02
C GLY A 166 13.00 5.61 -3.64
N LYS A 167 12.21 6.27 -4.50
CA LYS A 167 11.68 7.62 -4.23
C LYS A 167 10.88 7.63 -2.94
N ARG A 168 11.20 8.54 -2.03
CA ARG A 168 10.55 8.61 -0.73
C ARG A 168 9.16 9.19 -0.87
N VAL A 169 8.20 8.61 -0.17
CA VAL A 169 6.80 9.01 -0.17
C VAL A 169 6.36 9.30 1.25
N GLU A 170 5.87 10.50 1.50
CA GLU A 170 5.15 10.83 2.72
C GLU A 170 3.66 10.66 2.51
N ILE A 171 2.98 10.05 3.49
CA ILE A 171 1.54 9.87 3.45
C ILE A 171 0.91 10.68 4.56
N GLN A 172 -0.09 11.48 4.21
CA GLN A 172 -0.94 12.21 5.13
C GLN A 172 -2.37 11.68 4.99
N VAL A 173 -3.02 11.42 6.12
CA VAL A 173 -4.41 10.94 6.12
C VAL A 173 -5.30 11.99 6.75
N GLU A 174 -6.41 12.31 6.08
CA GLU A 174 -7.45 13.16 6.60
C GLU A 174 -8.74 12.37 6.75
N TRP A 175 -9.16 12.16 8.00
CA TRP A 175 -10.36 11.40 8.34
C TRP A 175 -11.50 12.33 8.70
N SER A 176 -12.47 12.49 7.80
CA SER A 176 -13.70 13.24 8.05
C SER A 176 -14.75 13.04 6.96
N ASP A 177 -16.00 13.37 7.28
CA ASP A 177 -17.08 13.43 6.28
C ASP A 177 -17.28 14.83 5.66
N ALA A 178 -16.55 15.84 6.14
CA ALA A 178 -16.68 17.21 5.63
C ALA A 178 -16.39 17.24 4.12
N SER A 179 -17.18 17.99 3.32
CA SER A 179 -17.07 18.05 1.86
C SER A 179 -15.66 18.46 1.39
N SER A 180 -15.35 18.18 0.11
CA SER A 180 -14.05 18.39 -0.58
C SER A 180 -13.12 19.32 0.18
N PRO A 181 -11.86 18.92 0.45
CA PRO A 181 -10.88 19.81 1.04
C PRO A 181 -10.88 21.07 0.18
N LYS A 182 -11.20 22.24 0.74
CA LYS A 182 -11.15 23.52 0.01
C LYS A 182 -9.69 23.90 -0.19
N GLY A 183 -8.89 23.01 -0.75
CA GLY A 183 -7.45 23.01 -0.62
C GLY A 183 -6.89 22.06 0.44
N VAL A 184 -5.57 22.09 0.58
CA VAL A 184 -4.78 21.10 1.30
C VAL A 184 -3.86 21.79 2.29
N LYS A 185 -3.91 21.37 3.57
CA LYS A 185 -2.97 21.82 4.60
C LYS A 185 -1.74 20.93 4.62
N ILE A 186 -0.57 21.49 4.35
CA ILE A 186 0.70 20.76 4.24
C ILE A 186 1.75 21.37 5.15
N LYS A 187 2.50 20.51 5.84
CA LYS A 187 3.68 20.89 6.63
C LYS A 187 4.94 20.81 5.76
N LYS A 188 5.82 21.80 5.92
CA LYS A 188 7.08 21.88 5.15
C LYS A 188 7.94 20.62 5.31
N THR A 189 8.00 20.08 6.53
CA THR A 189 8.76 18.87 6.85
C THR A 189 8.34 17.64 6.05
N LEU A 190 7.06 17.53 5.64
CA LEU A 190 6.60 16.39 4.85
C LEU A 190 7.18 16.44 3.44
N VAL A 191 7.22 17.63 2.84
CA VAL A 191 7.71 17.80 1.47
C VAL A 191 9.23 17.92 1.39
N ASP A 192 9.90 18.37 2.45
CA ASP A 192 11.36 18.43 2.51
C ASP A 192 12.01 17.04 2.64
N LEU A 193 11.28 16.05 3.17
CA LEU A 193 11.80 14.70 3.44
C LEU A 193 11.40 13.64 2.39
N SER A 194 10.59 14.02 1.41
CA SER A 194 10.03 13.09 0.41
C SER A 194 10.03 13.67 -0.99
N ASP A 195 10.09 12.80 -1.99
CA ASP A 195 9.92 13.16 -3.39
C ASP A 195 8.43 13.38 -3.72
N TYR A 196 7.55 12.63 -3.05
CA TYR A 196 6.11 12.70 -3.21
C TYR A 196 5.39 12.79 -1.87
N CYS A 197 4.29 13.54 -1.86
CA CYS A 197 3.35 13.56 -0.74
C CYS A 197 1.98 13.08 -1.20
N ILE A 198 1.50 11.98 -0.63
CA ILE A 198 0.18 11.42 -0.91
C ILE A 198 -0.75 11.76 0.23
N ILE A 199 -1.91 12.31 -0.11
CA ILE A 199 -2.92 12.69 0.86
C ILE A 199 -4.17 11.87 0.58
N ILE A 200 -4.54 11.04 1.55
CA ILE A 200 -5.72 10.17 1.45
C ILE A 200 -6.81 10.72 2.33
N TYR A 201 -7.93 11.02 1.70
CA TYR A 201 -9.14 11.48 2.38
C TYR A 201 -10.03 10.28 2.65
N VAL A 202 -10.25 9.99 3.92
CA VAL A 202 -11.00 8.82 4.39
C VAL A 202 -12.30 9.30 5.04
N ALA A 203 -13.43 8.70 4.65
CA ALA A 203 -14.74 8.94 5.26
C ALA A 203 -14.84 8.32 6.66
N LYS A 204 -15.87 8.67 7.44
CA LYS A 204 -16.12 8.02 8.74
C LYS A 204 -16.32 6.51 8.63
N ASN A 205 -16.91 6.05 7.53
CA ASN A 205 -17.04 4.62 7.21
C ASN A 205 -15.74 3.97 6.69
N PHE A 206 -14.61 4.68 6.83
CA PHE A 206 -13.26 4.24 6.46
C PHE A 206 -13.01 4.05 4.96
N MET A 207 -13.94 4.40 4.08
CA MET A 207 -13.75 4.35 2.63
C MET A 207 -12.97 5.56 2.11
N ILE A 208 -12.22 5.39 1.03
CA ILE A 208 -11.46 6.46 0.37
C ILE A 208 -12.42 7.38 -0.37
N ARG A 209 -12.47 8.64 0.05
CA ARG A 209 -13.28 9.67 -0.60
C ARG A 209 -12.56 10.36 -1.73
N GLU A 210 -11.25 10.53 -1.59
CA GLU A 210 -10.42 11.25 -2.54
C GLU A 210 -8.94 10.93 -2.27
N VAL A 211 -8.11 11.04 -3.30
CA VAL A 211 -6.64 11.02 -3.16
C VAL A 211 -6.05 12.24 -3.87
N CYS A 212 -5.14 12.93 -3.19
CA CYS A 212 -4.32 13.99 -3.76
C CYS A 212 -2.87 13.54 -3.76
N PHE A 213 -2.23 13.47 -4.93
CA PHE A 213 -0.84 12.99 -5.05
C PHE A 213 0.03 14.14 -5.52
N LEU A 214 0.91 14.64 -4.67
CA LEU A 214 1.65 15.87 -4.90
C LEU A 214 3.12 15.59 -5.22
N ASP A 215 3.66 16.35 -6.18
CA ASP A 215 5.10 16.44 -6.40
C ASP A 215 5.69 17.35 -5.31
N SER A 216 6.57 16.82 -4.44
CA SER A 216 7.12 17.62 -3.34
C SER A 216 7.88 18.85 -3.85
N GLU A 217 8.57 18.74 -5.00
CA GLU A 217 9.25 19.88 -5.62
C GLU A 217 8.29 21.04 -5.97
N TYR A 218 7.11 20.73 -6.51
CA TYR A 218 6.09 21.74 -6.81
C TYR A 218 5.62 22.43 -5.53
N VAL A 219 5.37 21.66 -4.47
CA VAL A 219 4.89 22.18 -3.19
C VAL A 219 5.97 22.99 -2.48
N SER A 220 7.23 22.55 -2.51
CA SER A 220 8.36 23.25 -1.88
C SER A 220 8.56 24.64 -2.46
N ARG A 221 8.36 24.83 -3.77
CA ARG A 221 8.38 26.18 -4.39
C ARG A 221 7.28 27.11 -3.85
N LYS A 222 6.15 26.57 -3.39
CA LYS A 222 5.03 27.33 -2.80
C LYS A 222 5.28 27.75 -1.35
N PHE A 223 6.29 27.17 -0.69
CA PHE A 223 6.75 27.56 0.65
C PHE A 223 7.69 28.78 0.65
N SER A 224 8.06 29.32 -0.51
CA SER A 224 8.91 30.51 -0.70
C SER A 224 8.54 31.69 0.21
N ASN A 225 9.13 31.71 1.42
CA ASN A 225 8.93 32.65 2.54
C ASN A 225 7.65 32.48 3.39
N LYS A 226 6.92 31.37 3.24
CA LYS A 226 5.80 31.03 4.13
C LYS A 226 6.31 30.19 5.32
N GLY A 227 5.59 30.24 6.45
CA GLY A 227 5.96 29.50 7.66
C GLY A 227 5.98 27.96 7.46
N HIS A 228 6.10 27.21 8.56
CA HIS A 228 6.22 25.74 8.52
C HIS A 228 4.98 24.99 8.02
N THR A 229 3.88 25.69 7.73
CA THR A 229 2.65 25.12 7.19
C THR A 229 2.03 26.08 6.19
N ILE A 230 1.55 25.54 5.07
CA ILE A 230 0.78 26.29 4.09
C ILE A 230 -0.58 25.61 3.86
N PHE A 231 -1.51 26.40 3.35
CA PHE A 231 -2.77 25.92 2.83
C PHE A 231 -2.81 26.19 1.33
N LEU A 232 -2.72 25.13 0.53
CA LEU A 232 -2.79 25.21 -0.94
C LEU A 232 -4.26 25.22 -1.34
N LYS A 233 -4.74 26.24 -2.04
CA LYS A 233 -6.15 26.34 -2.43
C LYS A 233 -6.47 25.35 -3.55
N ASP A 234 -7.74 25.07 -3.79
CA ASP A 234 -8.17 24.18 -4.89
C ASP A 234 -7.58 24.57 -6.25
N SER A 235 -7.45 25.86 -6.54
CA SER A 235 -6.81 26.35 -7.77
C SER A 235 -5.35 25.93 -7.91
N ASP A 236 -4.64 25.69 -6.79
CA ASP A 236 -3.23 25.28 -6.78
C ASP A 236 -3.05 23.77 -6.95
N VAL A 237 -4.05 22.95 -6.58
CA VAL A 237 -3.89 21.49 -6.43
C VAL A 237 -5.02 20.66 -7.04
N SER A 238 -6.01 21.27 -7.70
CA SER A 238 -7.11 20.56 -8.37
C SER A 238 -6.63 19.50 -9.34
N THR A 239 -5.54 19.77 -10.06
CA THR A 239 -4.94 18.86 -11.05
C THR A 239 -4.23 17.66 -10.44
N TYR A 240 -4.05 17.62 -9.12
CA TYR A 240 -3.43 16.53 -8.38
C TYR A 240 -4.43 15.59 -7.71
N PHE A 241 -5.72 15.92 -7.77
CA PHE A 241 -6.79 15.06 -7.27
C PHE A 241 -7.21 14.05 -8.34
N PHE A 242 -7.27 12.77 -7.96
CA PHE A 242 -7.64 11.69 -8.87
C PHE A 242 -9.08 11.81 -9.38
N SER A 243 -10.01 12.37 -8.58
CA SER A 243 -11.37 12.62 -9.05
C SER A 243 -11.48 13.72 -10.11
N LYS A 244 -10.47 14.60 -10.24
CA LYS A 244 -10.53 15.81 -11.09
C LYS A 244 -9.63 15.73 -12.32
N SER A 245 -8.45 15.14 -12.18
CA SER A 245 -7.41 15.09 -13.22
C SER A 245 -6.98 13.66 -13.49
N SER A 246 -6.31 13.42 -14.63
CA SER A 246 -5.61 12.15 -14.93
C SER A 246 -4.10 12.23 -14.64
N LYS A 247 -3.64 13.35 -14.07
CA LYS A 247 -2.25 13.50 -13.62
C LYS A 247 -1.92 12.39 -12.62
N HIS A 248 -0.75 11.76 -12.80
CA HIS A 248 -0.26 10.67 -11.94
C HIS A 248 -1.09 9.38 -11.95
N PHE A 249 -2.03 9.22 -12.90
CA PHE A 249 -2.72 7.93 -13.09
C PHE A 249 -1.74 6.81 -13.43
N ASP A 250 -0.64 7.12 -14.11
CA ASP A 250 0.48 6.21 -14.36
C ASP A 250 1.15 5.68 -13.08
N LYS A 251 0.96 6.35 -11.93
CA LYS A 251 1.47 5.91 -10.63
C LYS A 251 0.57 4.88 -9.95
N ILE A 252 -0.69 4.71 -10.40
CA ILE A 252 -1.57 3.67 -9.88
C ILE A 252 -1.04 2.32 -10.37
N ILE A 253 -0.57 1.49 -9.44
CA ILE A 253 -0.15 0.13 -9.75
C ILE A 253 -1.33 -0.83 -9.68
N ASN A 254 -2.21 -0.65 -8.70
CA ASN A 254 -3.32 -1.56 -8.43
C ASN A 254 -4.68 -0.83 -8.50
N PRO A 255 -5.22 -0.62 -9.72
CA PRO A 255 -6.50 0.07 -9.90
C PRO A 255 -7.68 -0.71 -9.29
N ILE A 256 -7.59 -2.04 -9.26
CA ILE A 256 -8.62 -2.92 -8.67
C ILE A 256 -8.79 -2.61 -7.19
N THR A 257 -7.68 -2.53 -6.46
CA THR A 257 -7.70 -2.19 -5.03
C THR A 257 -8.18 -0.76 -4.80
N PHE A 258 -7.80 0.18 -5.66
CA PHE A 258 -8.27 1.56 -5.55
C PHE A 258 -9.80 1.63 -5.65
N LEU A 259 -10.39 0.97 -6.66
CA LEU A 259 -11.84 0.93 -6.85
C LEU A 259 -12.55 0.23 -5.68
N LYS A 260 -11.99 -0.86 -5.13
CA LYS A 260 -12.59 -1.61 -4.02
C LYS A 260 -12.73 -0.80 -2.73
N TYR A 261 -11.74 0.03 -2.41
CA TYR A 261 -11.72 0.83 -1.18
C TYR A 261 -12.22 2.26 -1.39
N ALA A 262 -12.47 2.67 -2.63
CA ALA A 262 -13.08 3.95 -2.94
C ALA A 262 -14.55 3.99 -2.55
N SER A 263 -14.99 5.16 -2.07
CA SER A 263 -16.39 5.50 -1.95
C SER A 263 -17.09 5.39 -3.31
N PRO A 264 -18.39 5.08 -3.37
CA PRO A 264 -19.09 4.89 -4.65
C PRO A 264 -18.90 6.06 -5.63
N ASN A 265 -18.96 7.29 -5.13
CA ASN A 265 -18.77 8.50 -5.94
C ASN A 265 -17.37 8.62 -6.53
N LEU A 266 -16.34 8.26 -5.77
CA LEU A 266 -14.97 8.25 -6.28
C LEU A 266 -14.77 7.09 -7.25
N ALA A 267 -15.26 5.90 -6.92
CA ALA A 267 -15.14 4.70 -7.74
C ALA A 267 -15.71 4.92 -9.15
N MET A 268 -16.89 5.54 -9.27
CA MET A 268 -17.50 5.89 -10.57
C MET A 268 -16.59 6.81 -11.40
N LYS A 269 -16.07 7.89 -10.80
CA LYS A 269 -15.17 8.82 -11.50
C LYS A 269 -13.85 8.17 -11.91
N LEU A 270 -13.34 7.25 -11.08
CA LEU A 270 -12.13 6.50 -11.39
C LEU A 270 -12.37 5.49 -12.51
N SER A 271 -13.48 4.76 -12.49
CA SER A 271 -13.77 3.73 -13.49
C SER A 271 -13.94 4.32 -14.89
N GLU A 272 -14.59 5.48 -15.02
CA GLU A 272 -14.71 6.21 -16.30
C GLU A 272 -13.32 6.52 -16.90
N LYS A 273 -12.41 7.04 -16.07
CA LYS A 273 -11.07 7.42 -16.52
C LYS A 273 -10.16 6.21 -16.77
N LEU A 274 -10.18 5.22 -15.90
CA LEU A 274 -9.37 4.01 -16.04
C LEU A 274 -9.79 3.19 -17.27
N SER A 275 -11.09 3.19 -17.61
CA SER A 275 -11.59 2.53 -18.83
C SER A 275 -11.17 3.28 -20.09
N SER A 276 -10.98 4.60 -20.02
CA SER A 276 -10.55 5.42 -21.16
C SER A 276 -9.04 5.35 -21.48
N GLN A 277 -8.26 4.68 -20.63
CA GLN A 277 -6.82 4.46 -20.82
C GLN A 277 -6.47 3.02 -21.24
N GLY A 278 -7.47 2.17 -21.43
CA GLY A 278 -7.34 0.77 -21.87
C GLY A 278 -7.39 0.61 -23.39
#